data_AF-A0A3G1KVP7-F1
#
_entry.id   AF-A0A3G1KVP7-F1
#
_cell.length_a   1.000
_cell.length_b   1.000
_cell.length_c   1.000
_cell.angle_alpha   90.00
_cell.angle_beta   90.00
_cell.angle_gamma   90.00
#
_symmetry.space_group_name_H-M   'P 1'
#
loop_
_entity.id
_entity.type
_entity.pdbx_description
1 polymer ?
#
loop_
_entity_poly.entity_id
_entity_poly.type
_entity_poly.pdbx_seq_one_letter_code
_entity_poly.pdbx_strand_id
1 'polypeptide(L)'
;MVAQKKGGWIGRLIVRKAFSEMELTYFPFYKVTLEIGLEARKFPFAPKTKFNSQINVLVSGTTGQASIIDKFPRLEKINEENSPTVDPSIPEEKIVESATKCANKFVVRRARAVPAIRGVQSELVFRPYWVAFYGERVEGSKIHYLPIQADGFNVATAT
;
A
#
# COMPACT_ATOMS: atom_id res chain seq x y z
N MET A 1 7.13 -23.62 -8.82
CA MET A 1 6.92 -22.53 -7.83
C MET A 1 7.22 -21.17 -8.49
N VAL A 2 6.46 -20.10 -8.24
CA VAL A 2 6.59 -18.79 -8.93
C VAL A 2 8.00 -18.17 -8.78
N ALA A 3 8.63 -18.37 -7.62
CA ALA A 3 10.01 -17.94 -7.35
C ALA A 3 11.05 -18.65 -8.25
N GLN A 4 10.98 -19.98 -8.38
CA GLN A 4 11.87 -20.74 -9.28
C GLN A 4 11.69 -20.37 -10.76
N LYS A 5 10.48 -19.94 -11.16
CA LYS A 5 10.19 -19.47 -12.53
C LYS A 5 10.61 -18.00 -12.76
N LYS A 6 11.11 -17.31 -11.72
CA LYS A 6 11.50 -15.89 -11.71
C LYS A 6 10.38 -14.93 -12.16
N GLY A 7 9.12 -15.29 -11.86
CA GLY A 7 7.95 -14.55 -12.32
C GLY A 7 7.75 -14.60 -13.85
N GLY A 8 7.22 -13.51 -14.42
CA GLY A 8 6.99 -13.36 -15.86
C GLY A 8 8.27 -13.03 -16.66
N TRP A 9 8.12 -12.76 -17.96
CA TRP A 9 9.25 -12.49 -18.87
C TRP A 9 10.16 -11.33 -18.40
N ILE A 10 9.59 -10.28 -17.82
CA ILE A 10 10.33 -9.13 -17.24
C ILE A 10 11.12 -9.55 -15.99
N GLY A 11 10.54 -10.39 -15.13
CA GLY A 11 11.20 -10.86 -13.92
C GLY A 11 12.46 -11.67 -14.23
N ARG A 12 12.43 -12.51 -15.28
CA ARG A 12 13.61 -13.24 -15.76
C ARG A 12 14.74 -12.34 -16.27
N LEU A 13 14.40 -11.17 -16.80
CA LEU A 13 15.35 -10.23 -17.39
C LEU A 13 16.07 -9.39 -16.32
N ILE A 14 15.34 -9.03 -15.26
CA ILE A 14 15.86 -8.32 -14.09
C ILE A 14 16.68 -9.26 -13.18
N VAL A 15 16.28 -10.53 -13.07
CA VAL A 15 16.85 -11.50 -12.15
C VAL A 15 17.72 -12.52 -12.90
N ARG A 16 18.96 -12.14 -13.22
CA ARG A 16 19.91 -13.03 -13.93
C ARG A 16 20.51 -14.11 -13.04
N LYS A 17 20.68 -13.83 -11.74
CA LYS A 17 21.29 -14.76 -10.76
C LYS A 17 20.39 -15.95 -10.43
N ALA A 18 20.98 -17.03 -9.90
CA ALA A 18 20.26 -18.20 -9.43
C ALA A 18 19.42 -17.86 -8.17
N PHE A 19 18.31 -18.55 -8.00
CA PHE A 19 17.54 -18.47 -6.75
C PHE A 19 18.39 -18.99 -5.59
N SER A 20 18.41 -18.26 -4.48
CA SER A 20 19.15 -18.64 -3.28
C SER A 20 18.19 -19.17 -2.23
N GLU A 21 17.29 -18.30 -1.75
CA GLU A 21 16.43 -18.59 -0.61
C GLU A 21 15.14 -17.77 -0.68
N MET A 22 14.17 -18.15 0.14
CA MET A 22 12.91 -17.44 0.30
C MET A 22 12.57 -17.34 1.78
N GLU A 23 12.21 -16.15 2.22
CA GLU A 23 11.78 -15.91 3.59
C GLU A 23 10.43 -15.19 3.60
N LEU A 24 9.63 -15.41 4.65
CA LEU A 24 8.41 -14.64 4.88
C LEU A 24 8.82 -13.35 5.59
N THR A 25 8.50 -12.19 5.04
CA THR A 25 8.84 -10.88 5.61
C THR A 25 7.59 -10.00 5.69
N TYR A 26 7.47 -9.24 6.78
CA TYR A 26 6.34 -8.36 7.03
C TYR A 26 6.71 -6.91 6.70
N PHE A 27 6.07 -6.36 5.67
CA PHE A 27 6.32 -4.98 5.23
C PHE A 27 5.35 -4.01 5.89
N PRO A 28 5.80 -2.83 6.34
CA PRO A 28 4.98 -1.86 7.04
C PRO A 28 4.09 -1.11 6.05
N PHE A 29 2.83 -0.95 6.43
CA PHE A 29 1.84 -0.12 5.75
C PHE A 29 1.07 0.69 6.80
N TYR A 30 0.59 1.86 6.41
CA TYR A 30 -0.31 2.65 7.22
C TYR A 30 -1.71 2.59 6.63
N LYS A 31 -2.67 2.17 7.43
CA LYS A 31 -4.09 2.37 7.17
C LYS A 31 -4.44 3.78 7.64
N VAL A 32 -4.73 4.65 6.69
CA VAL A 32 -5.12 6.04 6.95
C VAL A 32 -6.60 6.20 6.64
N THR A 33 -7.38 6.51 7.67
CA THR A 33 -8.80 6.83 7.55
C THR A 33 -8.95 8.35 7.50
N LEU A 34 -9.51 8.86 6.42
CA LEU A 34 -9.78 10.28 6.23
C LEU A 34 -11.27 10.54 6.34
N GLU A 35 -11.67 11.38 7.29
CA GLU A 35 -13.03 11.91 7.36
C GLU A 35 -13.13 13.14 6.48
N ILE A 36 -14.02 13.09 5.47
CA ILE A 36 -14.16 14.15 4.49
C ILE A 36 -15.57 14.74 4.51
N GLY A 37 -15.64 16.07 4.49
CA GLY A 37 -16.83 16.82 4.13
C GLY A 37 -16.81 17.18 2.66
N LEU A 38 -17.90 16.94 1.95
CA LEU A 38 -18.04 17.22 0.54
C LEU A 38 -19.19 18.17 0.28
N GLU A 39 -18.94 19.14 -0.58
CA GLU A 39 -19.99 19.94 -1.21
C GLU A 39 -19.96 19.67 -2.72
N ALA A 40 -20.89 18.85 -3.20
CA ALA A 40 -20.97 18.48 -4.62
C ALA A 40 -22.30 18.92 -5.23
N ARG A 41 -22.32 19.11 -6.55
CA ARG A 41 -23.55 19.30 -7.34
C ARG A 41 -23.78 18.07 -8.20
N LYS A 42 -25.03 17.60 -8.31
CA LYS A 42 -25.38 16.50 -9.22
C LYS A 42 -25.30 16.92 -10.70
N PHE A 43 -25.70 18.16 -11.03
CA PHE A 43 -25.72 18.70 -12.39
C PHE A 43 -25.36 20.19 -12.38
N PRO A 44 -24.98 20.78 -13.54
CA PRO A 44 -24.87 22.23 -13.67
C PRO A 44 -26.17 22.88 -13.19
N PHE A 45 -26.09 23.93 -12.38
CA PHE A 45 -27.23 24.65 -11.78
C PHE A 45 -27.96 23.99 -10.60
N ALA A 46 -27.66 22.73 -10.22
CA ALA A 46 -28.23 22.14 -9.01
C ALA A 46 -27.65 22.77 -7.73
N PRO A 47 -28.43 22.84 -6.62
CA PRO A 47 -27.90 23.25 -5.33
C PRO A 47 -26.78 22.31 -4.88
N LYS A 48 -25.78 22.86 -4.18
CA LYS A 48 -24.70 22.05 -3.59
C LYS A 48 -25.29 21.24 -2.44
N THR A 49 -25.13 19.94 -2.48
CA THR A 49 -25.48 19.05 -1.36
C THR A 49 -24.23 18.81 -0.52
N LYS A 50 -24.37 18.98 0.80
CA LYS A 50 -23.32 18.64 1.76
C LYS A 50 -23.49 17.20 2.21
N PHE A 51 -22.41 16.43 2.21
CA PHE A 51 -22.40 15.11 2.81
C PHE A 51 -21.03 14.81 3.42
N ASN A 52 -21.03 13.92 4.40
CA ASN A 52 -19.82 13.45 5.05
C ASN A 52 -19.55 12.02 4.60
N SER A 53 -18.29 11.68 4.42
CA SER A 53 -17.86 10.34 4.05
C SER A 53 -16.54 10.01 4.73
N GLN A 54 -16.21 8.74 4.80
CA GLN A 54 -14.88 8.27 5.14
C GLN A 54 -14.23 7.68 3.90
N ILE A 55 -12.93 7.88 3.75
CA ILE A 55 -12.10 7.24 2.73
C ILE A 55 -10.94 6.56 3.45
N ASN A 56 -10.76 5.27 3.19
CA ASN A 56 -9.59 4.57 3.68
C ASN A 56 -8.52 4.52 2.59
N VAL A 57 -7.29 4.80 2.99
CA VAL A 57 -6.12 4.79 2.13
C VAL A 57 -5.07 3.90 2.76
N LEU A 58 -4.49 3.00 1.98
CA LEU A 58 -3.32 2.23 2.39
C LEU A 58 -2.07 2.89 1.82
N VAL A 59 -1.10 3.17 2.70
CA VAL A 59 0.17 3.81 2.32
C VAL A 59 1.33 2.91 2.71
N SER A 60 2.25 2.66 1.79
CA SER A 60 3.47 1.89 2.06
C SER A 60 4.40 2.66 2.98
N GLY A 61 4.80 2.05 4.11
CA GLY A 61 5.74 2.63 5.07
C GLY A 61 7.18 2.70 4.57
N THR A 62 7.52 2.05 3.45
CA THR A 62 8.87 2.06 2.86
C THR A 62 8.97 2.91 1.60
N THR A 63 7.87 3.12 0.86
CA THR A 63 7.88 3.84 -0.42
C THR A 63 7.00 5.08 -0.44
N GLY A 64 6.07 5.24 0.51
CA GLY A 64 5.09 6.33 0.53
C GLY A 64 3.99 6.20 -0.53
N GLN A 65 3.97 5.13 -1.33
CA GLN A 65 2.92 4.90 -2.32
C GLN A 65 1.58 4.68 -1.63
N ALA A 66 0.55 5.38 -2.11
CA ALA A 66 -0.79 5.40 -1.52
C ALA A 66 -1.84 4.86 -2.50
N SER A 67 -2.78 4.05 -2.00
CA SER A 67 -3.91 3.50 -2.76
C SER A 67 -5.20 3.58 -1.96
N ILE A 68 -6.31 3.91 -2.63
CA ILE A 68 -7.65 3.83 -2.06
C ILE A 68 -7.98 2.36 -1.79
N ILE A 69 -8.58 2.06 -0.64
CA ILE A 69 -9.12 0.75 -0.30
C ILE A 69 -10.57 0.89 0.13
N ASP A 70 -11.47 0.21 -0.59
CA ASP A 70 -12.90 0.18 -0.25
C ASP A 70 -13.18 -0.75 0.94
N LYS A 71 -12.53 -1.92 0.97
CA LYS A 71 -12.70 -2.93 2.02
C LYS A 71 -11.35 -3.43 2.51
N PHE A 72 -11.07 -3.17 3.79
CA PHE A 72 -9.91 -3.73 4.45
C PHE A 72 -10.10 -5.24 4.71
N PRO A 73 -9.05 -6.05 4.53
CA PRO A 73 -9.07 -7.43 5.01
C PRO A 73 -9.16 -7.43 6.55
N ARG A 74 -9.60 -8.56 7.10
CA ARG A 74 -9.58 -8.75 8.55
C ARG A 74 -8.13 -8.71 9.02
N LEU A 75 -7.83 -7.82 9.95
CA LEU A 75 -6.52 -7.75 10.58
C LEU A 75 -6.44 -8.80 11.68
N GLU A 76 -5.31 -9.49 11.73
CA GLU A 76 -4.99 -10.47 12.77
C GLU A 76 -3.80 -9.96 13.58
N LYS A 77 -3.88 -10.11 14.90
CA LYS A 77 -2.74 -9.82 15.78
C LYS A 77 -1.89 -11.07 15.86
N ILE A 78 -0.67 -10.98 15.35
CA ILE A 78 0.32 -12.05 15.42
C ILE A 78 1.28 -11.69 16.56
N ASN A 79 1.35 -12.53 17.59
CA ASN A 79 2.25 -12.37 18.73
C ASN A 79 3.56 -13.14 18.46
N GLU A 80 4.24 -12.83 17.36
CA GLU A 80 5.53 -13.41 17.06
C GLU A 80 6.61 -12.36 17.33
N GLU A 81 7.28 -12.48 18.49
CA GLU A 81 8.37 -11.58 18.89
C GLU A 81 9.56 -11.58 17.90
N ASN A 82 9.64 -12.59 17.02
CA ASN A 82 10.72 -12.77 16.04
C ASN A 82 10.25 -12.80 14.58
N SER A 83 9.04 -12.31 14.26
CA SER A 83 8.67 -12.15 12.85
C SER A 83 9.63 -11.16 12.18
N PRO A 84 10.25 -11.49 11.02
CA PRO A 84 11.11 -10.56 10.31
C PRO A 84 10.27 -9.42 9.71
N THR A 85 10.17 -8.32 10.45
CA THR A 85 9.51 -7.08 10.07
C THR A 85 10.50 -6.11 9.46
N VAL A 86 10.08 -5.39 8.43
CA VAL A 86 10.83 -4.25 7.91
C VAL A 86 10.40 -2.98 8.64
N ASP A 87 11.36 -2.17 9.06
CA ASP A 87 11.06 -0.89 9.70
C ASP A 87 10.49 0.13 8.68
N PRO A 88 9.49 0.94 9.08
CA PRO A 88 9.03 2.03 8.25
C PRO A 88 10.15 3.07 8.06
N SER A 89 10.41 3.44 6.80
CA SER A 89 11.42 4.46 6.46
C SER A 89 10.82 5.84 6.19
N ILE A 90 9.49 5.91 6.01
CA ILE A 90 8.78 7.14 5.70
C ILE A 90 8.18 7.75 6.97
N PRO A 91 8.46 9.03 7.28
CA PRO A 91 7.85 9.73 8.41
C PRO A 91 6.32 9.80 8.31
N GLU A 92 5.64 9.71 9.46
CA GLU A 92 4.17 9.69 9.53
C GLU A 92 3.51 10.93 8.90
N GLU A 93 4.12 12.11 9.01
CA GLU A 93 3.63 13.33 8.35
C GLU A 93 3.52 13.16 6.83
N LYS A 94 4.53 12.54 6.21
CA LYS A 94 4.54 12.25 4.76
C LYS A 94 3.56 11.15 4.39
N ILE A 95 3.28 10.22 5.30
CA ILE A 95 2.24 9.20 5.12
C ILE A 95 0.87 9.87 5.03
N VAL A 96 0.55 10.77 5.96
CA VAL A 96 -0.71 11.52 5.99
C VAL A 96 -0.84 12.42 4.76
N GLU A 97 0.25 13.10 4.35
CA GLU A 97 0.27 13.91 3.13
C GLU A 97 -0.03 13.06 1.89
N SER A 98 0.61 11.89 1.78
CA SER A 98 0.43 10.96 0.64
C SER A 98 -1.01 10.43 0.59
N ALA A 99 -1.58 10.07 1.74
CA ALA A 99 -2.96 9.64 1.85
C ALA A 99 -3.94 10.74 1.43
N THR A 100 -3.76 11.95 1.97
CA THR A 100 -4.55 13.14 1.66
C THR A 100 -4.52 13.46 0.16
N LYS A 101 -3.34 13.46 -0.44
CA LYS A 101 -3.17 13.70 -1.88
C LYS A 101 -3.86 12.65 -2.73
N CYS A 102 -3.80 11.38 -2.33
CA CYS A 102 -4.48 10.27 -3.00
C CYS A 102 -6.00 10.43 -2.94
N ALA A 103 -6.55 10.67 -1.75
CA ALA A 103 -7.99 10.86 -1.54
C ALA A 103 -8.51 12.10 -2.28
N ASN A 104 -7.80 13.23 -2.23
CA ASN A 104 -8.17 14.45 -2.96
C ASN A 104 -8.26 14.18 -4.47
N LYS A 105 -7.26 13.50 -5.04
CA LYS A 105 -7.28 13.12 -6.46
C LYS A 105 -8.47 12.21 -6.79
N PHE A 106 -8.76 11.23 -5.94
CA PHE A 106 -9.89 10.33 -6.12
C PHE A 106 -11.23 11.08 -6.10
N VAL A 107 -11.46 11.90 -5.08
CA VAL A 107 -12.69 12.68 -4.92
C VAL A 107 -12.88 13.67 -6.05
N VAL A 108 -11.85 14.45 -6.40
CA VAL A 108 -11.96 15.45 -7.48
C VAL A 108 -12.32 14.76 -8.80
N ARG A 109 -11.73 13.60 -9.08
CA ARG A 109 -12.05 12.83 -10.29
C ARG A 109 -13.46 12.24 -10.26
N ARG A 110 -13.89 11.69 -9.12
CA ARG A 110 -15.14 10.92 -9.02
C ARG A 110 -16.37 11.79 -8.75
N ALA A 111 -16.23 12.80 -7.91
CA ALA A 111 -17.31 13.67 -7.43
C ALA A 111 -17.22 15.11 -7.96
N ARG A 112 -16.14 15.49 -8.67
CA ARG A 112 -15.89 16.86 -9.16
C ARG A 112 -16.03 17.91 -8.05
N ALA A 113 -15.64 17.54 -6.84
CA ALA A 113 -15.72 18.35 -5.64
C ALA A 113 -14.36 18.40 -4.94
N VAL A 114 -14.12 19.46 -4.19
CA VAL A 114 -12.94 19.58 -3.33
C VAL A 114 -13.34 19.07 -1.94
N PRO A 115 -12.73 18.00 -1.42
CA PRO A 115 -12.99 17.53 -0.07
C PRO A 115 -12.39 18.48 0.97
N ALA A 116 -13.13 18.72 2.04
CA ALA A 116 -12.61 19.28 3.28
C ALA A 116 -12.28 18.13 4.24
N ILE A 117 -11.00 17.95 4.58
CA ILE A 117 -10.58 16.94 5.55
C ILE A 117 -10.90 17.44 6.96
N ARG A 118 -11.63 16.63 7.73
CA ARG A 118 -12.08 16.95 9.08
C ARG A 118 -11.36 16.15 10.16
N GLY A 119 -10.91 14.95 9.80
CA GLY A 119 -10.25 14.03 10.71
C GLY A 119 -9.31 13.11 9.95
N VAL A 120 -8.22 12.74 10.61
CA VAL A 120 -7.24 11.80 10.11
C VAL A 120 -6.94 10.82 11.24
N GLN A 121 -7.02 9.53 10.94
CA GLN A 121 -6.55 8.46 11.83
C GLN A 121 -5.57 7.60 11.07
N SER A 122 -4.40 7.34 11.65
CA SER A 122 -3.35 6.48 11.12
C SER A 122 -3.16 5.28 12.02
N GLU A 123 -3.08 4.10 11.41
CA GLU A 123 -2.84 2.83 12.09
C GLU A 123 -1.74 2.08 11.34
N LEU A 124 -0.62 1.76 12.02
CA LEU A 124 0.45 0.95 11.45
C LEU A 124 -0.01 -0.52 11.40
N VAL A 125 0.08 -1.11 10.22
CA VAL A 125 -0.25 -2.51 9.94
C VAL A 125 0.88 -3.14 9.14
N PHE A 126 0.95 -4.46 9.16
CA PHE A 126 1.97 -5.19 8.41
C PHE A 126 1.32 -6.10 7.38
N ARG A 127 1.95 -6.17 6.21
CA ARG A 127 1.52 -7.03 5.11
C ARG A 127 2.60 -8.09 4.84
N PRO A 128 2.25 -9.39 4.84
CA PRO A 128 3.23 -10.45 4.64
C PRO A 128 3.58 -10.64 3.16
N TYR A 129 4.87 -10.81 2.89
CA TYR A 129 5.42 -11.12 1.57
C TYR A 129 6.43 -12.27 1.66
N TRP A 130 6.34 -13.22 0.73
CA TRP A 130 7.43 -14.12 0.43
C TRP A 130 8.49 -13.37 -0.37
N VAL A 131 9.64 -13.12 0.25
CA VAL A 131 10.77 -12.45 -0.40
C VAL A 131 11.71 -13.51 -0.94
N ALA A 132 11.77 -13.63 -2.27
CA ALA A 132 12.68 -14.54 -2.95
C ALA A 132 13.99 -13.81 -3.29
N PHE A 133 15.12 -14.32 -2.79
CA PHE A 133 16.46 -13.75 -3.01
C PHE A 133 17.21 -14.49 -4.12
N TYR A 134 18.05 -13.75 -4.85
CA TYR A 134 18.79 -14.28 -5.98
C TYR A 134 20.27 -13.88 -5.94
N GLY A 135 21.15 -14.87 -6.04
CA GLY A 135 22.59 -14.75 -5.82
C GLY A 135 22.99 -14.90 -4.35
N GLU A 136 24.30 -14.88 -4.10
CA GLU A 136 24.87 -14.99 -2.76
C GLU A 136 24.63 -13.70 -1.96
N ARG A 137 24.19 -13.84 -0.69
CA ARG A 137 24.08 -12.75 0.27
C ARG A 137 25.48 -12.46 0.85
N VAL A 138 26.27 -11.67 0.13
CA VAL A 138 27.54 -11.13 0.65
C VAL A 138 27.27 -9.71 1.15
N GLU A 139 27.68 -9.43 2.39
CA GLU A 139 27.57 -8.10 2.99
C GLU A 139 28.26 -7.04 2.11
N GLY A 140 27.61 -5.88 1.92
CA GLY A 140 28.09 -4.83 1.01
C GLY A 140 27.79 -5.04 -0.48
N SER A 141 27.24 -6.19 -0.88
CA SER A 141 26.83 -6.45 -2.26
C SER A 141 25.34 -6.17 -2.51
N LYS A 142 25.01 -5.73 -3.74
CA LYS A 142 23.61 -5.49 -4.12
C LYS A 142 22.87 -6.82 -4.26
N ILE A 143 21.91 -7.06 -3.36
CA ILE A 143 21.05 -8.23 -3.37
C ILE A 143 19.85 -7.97 -4.30
N HIS A 144 19.53 -8.95 -5.15
CA HIS A 144 18.32 -8.92 -5.97
C HIS A 144 17.24 -9.74 -5.27
N TYR A 145 16.08 -9.13 -5.04
CA TYR A 145 14.94 -9.82 -4.45
C TYR A 145 13.65 -9.56 -5.22
N LEU A 146 12.70 -10.48 -5.10
CA LEU A 146 11.35 -10.36 -5.63
C LEU A 146 10.34 -10.60 -4.50
N PRO A 147 9.59 -9.56 -4.07
CA PRO A 147 8.52 -9.73 -3.10
C PRO A 147 7.28 -10.32 -3.79
N ILE A 148 6.73 -11.38 -3.21
CA ILE A 148 5.50 -12.06 -3.66
C ILE A 148 4.50 -11.97 -2.51
N GLN A 149 3.31 -11.44 -2.76
CA GLN A 149 2.28 -11.30 -1.72
C GLN A 149 1.93 -12.66 -1.10
N ALA A 150 1.94 -12.76 0.23
CA ALA A 150 1.68 -14.00 0.96
C ALA A 150 0.27 -14.06 1.57
N ASP A 151 -0.48 -12.95 1.53
CA ASP A 151 -1.81 -12.81 2.14
C ASP A 151 -2.98 -13.17 1.20
N GLY A 152 -2.70 -13.49 -0.06
CA GLY A 152 -3.75 -13.73 -1.07
C GLY A 152 -4.60 -12.50 -1.41
N PHE A 153 -4.23 -11.32 -0.92
CA PHE A 153 -5.01 -10.09 -1.11
C PHE A 153 -4.63 -9.41 -2.43
N ASN A 154 -5.42 -9.68 -3.47
CA ASN A 154 -5.25 -9.01 -4.74
C ASN A 154 -5.85 -7.59 -4.68
N VAL A 155 -5.01 -6.57 -4.74
CA VAL A 155 -5.48 -5.21 -5.03
C VAL A 155 -5.88 -5.23 -6.50
N ALA A 156 -7.17 -5.02 -6.79
CA ALA A 156 -7.66 -4.92 -8.17
C ALA A 156 -6.77 -3.91 -8.91
N THR A 157 -5.90 -4.42 -9.78
CA THR A 157 -5.06 -3.56 -10.60
C THR A 157 -6.03 -2.92 -11.58
N ALA A 158 -6.17 -1.60 -11.52
CA ALA A 158 -6.95 -0.88 -12.52
C ALA A 158 -6.35 -1.19 -13.90
N THR A 159 -7.04 -2.04 -14.66
CA THR A 159 -6.84 -2.25 -16.10
C THR A 159 -7.20 -0.99 -16.86
#